data_AF-A0A0M2TYK7-F1
#
_entry.id   AF-A0A0M2TYK7-F1
#
_cell.length_a   1.000
_cell.length_b   1.000
_cell.length_c   1.000
_cell.angle_alpha   90.00
_cell.angle_beta   90.00
_cell.angle_gamma   90.00
#
_symmetry.space_group_name_H-M   'P 1'
#
loop_
_entity.id
_entity.type
_entity.pdbx_description
1 polymer ?
#
loop_
_entity_poly.entity_id
_entity_poly.type
_entity_poly.pdbx_seq_one_letter_code
_entity_poly.pdbx_strand_id
1 'polypeptide(L)' 'MDSTAHGLVKVRVIAAHEDVAAMAEMIGELLESRGFEVIEFSKAYTLQPPEDFRSRIFVSAIRKE' A
#
# COMPACT_ATOMS: atom_id res chain seq x y z
N MET A 1 27.32 13.27 10.02
CA MET A 1 26.50 12.87 8.87
C MET A 1 25.42 11.97 9.42
N ASP A 2 24.30 12.53 9.84
CA ASP A 2 23.14 11.74 10.27
C ASP A 2 21.91 12.44 9.71
N SER A 3 21.37 11.87 8.63
CA SER A 3 20.08 12.28 8.08
C SER A 3 19.16 11.08 8.23
N THR A 4 18.46 11.10 9.37
CA THR A 4 17.15 10.52 9.67
C THR A 4 16.63 9.52 8.64
N ALA A 5 16.39 8.28 9.05
CA ALA A 5 15.53 7.37 8.31
C ALA A 5 14.15 8.03 8.15
N HIS A 6 13.88 8.66 7.00
CA HIS A 6 12.55 9.14 6.63
C HIS A 6 11.64 7.91 6.66
N GLY A 7 10.74 7.85 7.65
CA GLY A 7 10.02 6.63 8.01
C GLY A 7 9.25 6.06 6.84
N LEU A 8 9.74 4.96 6.25
CA LEU A 8 9.04 4.19 5.23
C LEU A 8 7.87 3.47 5.89
N VAL A 9 6.65 3.70 5.41
CA VAL A 9 5.45 2.99 5.85
C VAL A 9 5.02 2.03 4.75
N LYS A 10 4.87 0.75 5.10
CA LYS A 10 4.32 -0.28 4.21
C LYS A 10 3.00 -0.79 4.78
N VAL A 11 1.92 -0.55 4.06
CA VAL A 11 0.56 -0.97 4.43
C VAL A 11 0.16 -2.18 3.60
N ARG A 12 -0.39 -3.21 4.24
CA ARG A 12 -0.94 -4.39 3.57
C ARG A 12 -2.46 -4.35 3.58
N VAL A 13 -3.06 -4.43 2.41
CA VAL A 13 -4.52 -4.47 2.22
C VAL A 13 -4.93 -5.87 1.77
N ILE A 14 -5.93 -6.43 2.45
CA ILE A 14 -6.56 -7.71 2.10
C ILE A 14 -8.06 -7.43 1.99
N ALA A 15 -8.61 -7.60 0.79
CA ALA A 15 -10.02 -7.36 0.50
C ALA A 15 -10.51 -8.38 -0.53
N ALA A 16 -11.83 -8.44 -0.73
CA ALA A 16 -12.41 -9.14 -1.87
C ALA A 16 -11.81 -8.59 -3.19
N HIS A 17 -11.75 -9.42 -4.22
CA HIS A 17 -11.10 -9.07 -5.48
C HIS A 17 -11.69 -7.80 -6.11
N GLU A 18 -13.01 -7.67 -6.06
CA GLU A 18 -13.78 -6.54 -6.56
C GLU A 18 -13.51 -5.23 -5.77
N ASP A 19 -13.22 -5.33 -4.47
CA ASP A 19 -13.04 -4.17 -3.59
C ASP A 19 -11.59 -3.72 -3.45
N VAL A 20 -10.63 -4.55 -3.87
CA VAL A 20 -9.21 -4.35 -3.55
C VAL A 20 -8.65 -3.05 -4.12
N ALA A 21 -9.12 -2.62 -5.30
CA ALA A 21 -8.69 -1.37 -5.92
C ALA A 21 -9.22 -0.15 -5.14
N ALA A 22 -10.52 -0.13 -4.83
CA ALA A 22 -11.15 0.92 -4.03
C ALA A 22 -10.54 1.01 -2.63
N MET A 23 -10.21 -0.12 -2.00
CA MET A 23 -9.54 -0.16 -0.70
C MET A 23 -8.12 0.39 -0.78
N ALA A 24 -7.38 0.12 -1.86
CA ALA A 24 -6.04 0.66 -2.05
C ALA A 24 -6.08 2.19 -2.24
N GLU A 25 -7.01 2.71 -3.04
CA GLU A 25 -7.21 4.15 -3.22
C GLU A 25 -7.53 4.85 -1.90
N MET A 26 -8.50 4.33 -1.14
CA MET A 26 -8.86 4.86 0.18
C MET A 26 -7.68 4.88 1.16
N ILE A 27 -6.84 3.83 1.17
CA ILE A 27 -5.62 3.78 1.99
C ILE A 27 -4.60 4.82 1.51
N GLY A 28 -4.48 5.01 0.19
CA GLY A 28 -3.62 6.03 -0.41
C GLY A 28 -4.02 7.43 0.02
N GLU A 29 -5.30 7.79 -0.12
CA GLU A 29 -5.85 9.08 0.31
C GLU A 29 -5.64 9.31 1.81
N LEU A 30 -5.82 8.27 2.63
CA LEU A 30 -5.54 8.34 4.06
C LEU A 30 -4.07 8.66 4.33
N LEU A 31 -3.14 7.98 3.66
CA LEU A 31 -1.70 8.23 3.83
C LEU A 31 -1.34 9.65 3.40
N GLU A 32 -1.88 10.12 2.27
CA GLU A 32 -1.66 11.48 1.78
C GLU A 32 -2.20 12.55 2.73
N SER A 33 -3.39 12.34 3.29
CA SER A 33 -3.97 13.23 4.30
C SER A 33 -3.13 13.32 5.59
N ARG A 34 -2.28 12.32 5.84
CA ARG A 34 -1.37 12.25 6.99
C ARG A 34 0.03 12.77 6.68
N GLY A 35 0.23 13.40 5.53
CA GLY A 35 1.51 13.95 5.12
C GLY A 35 2.48 12.90 4.59
N PHE A 36 1.97 11.79 4.07
CA PHE A 36 2.78 10.84 3.32
C PHE A 36 2.60 11.03 1.81
N GLU A 37 3.55 10.56 1.04
CA GLU A 37 3.51 10.44 -0.41
C GLU A 37 3.51 8.95 -0.73
N VAL A 38 2.49 8.48 -1.42
CA VAL A 38 2.41 7.10 -1.87
C VAL A 38 3.35 6.92 -3.06
N ILE A 39 4.30 6.00 -2.94
CA ILE A 39 5.32 5.75 -3.97
C ILE A 39 5.02 4.50 -4.79
N GLU A 40 4.22 3.56 -4.28
CA GLU A 40 3.90 2.33 -4.99
C GLU A 40 2.60 1.68 -4.48
N PHE A 41 1.78 1.22 -5.42
CA PHE A 41 0.76 0.18 -5.19
C PHE A 41 1.20 -1.11 -5.90
N SER A 42 1.66 -2.11 -5.15
CA SER A 42 2.06 -3.41 -5.72
C SER A 42 1.07 -4.51 -5.35
N LYS A 43 0.59 -5.27 -6.34
CA LYS A 43 -0.12 -6.53 -6.10
C LYS A 43 0.88 -7.55 -5.58
N ALA A 44 0.46 -8.45 -4.68
CA ALA A 44 1.34 -9.53 -4.27
C ALA A 44 1.77 -10.33 -5.51
N TYR A 45 3.08 -10.50 -5.72
CA TYR A 45 3.61 -11.46 -6.69
C TYR A 45 3.16 -12.85 -6.26
N THR A 46 2.10 -13.36 -6.86
CA THR A 46 1.68 -14.73 -6.65
C THR A 46 2.26 -15.57 -7.80
N LEU A 47 3.37 -16.28 -7.53
CA LEU A 47 3.92 -17.33 -8.41
C LEU A 47 2.93 -18.51 -8.61
N GLN A 48 1.79 -18.48 -7.93
CA GLN A 48 0.68 -19.41 -8.06
C GLN A 48 -0.63 -18.62 -8.25
N PRO A 49 -1.61 -19.15 -8.98
CA PRO A 49 -2.93 -18.53 -9.06
C PRO A 49 -3.54 -18.41 -7.66
N PRO A 50 -4.16 -17.27 -7.29
CA PRO A 50 -4.76 -17.10 -5.97
C PRO A 50 -5.90 -18.12 -5.78
N GLU A 51 -5.77 -19.00 -4.78
CA GLU A 51 -6.76 -20.03 -4.44
C GLU A 51 -7.99 -19.49 -3.71
N ASP A 52 -7.98 -18.22 -3.32
CA ASP A 52 -8.99 -17.61 -2.46
C ASP A 52 -9.40 -16.25 -3.04
N PHE A 53 -10.68 -15.87 -2.92
CA PHE A 53 -11.26 -14.63 -3.46
C PHE A 53 -10.66 -13.33 -2.88
N ARG A 54 -9.63 -13.45 -2.05
CA ARG A 54 -8.96 -12.37 -1.33
C ARG A 54 -7.74 -11.91 -2.10
N SER A 55 -7.85 -10.75 -2.75
CA SER A 55 -6.73 -10.11 -3.42
C SER A 55 -5.88 -9.33 -2.42
N ARG A 56 -4.58 -9.22 -2.70
CA ARG A 56 -3.59 -8.58 -1.81
C ARG A 56 -2.90 -7.43 -2.54
N ILE A 57 -2.86 -6.27 -1.90
CA ILE A 57 -2.09 -5.11 -2.36
C ILE A 57 -1.19 -4.62 -1.22
N PHE A 58 0.00 -4.20 -1.58
CA PHE A 58 0.93 -3.48 -0.73
C PHE A 58 0.96 -2.01 -1.17
N VAL A 59 0.85 -1.11 -0.20
CA VAL A 59 1.00 0.33 -0.38
C VAL A 59 2.29 0.75 0.30
N SER A 60 3.22 1.32 -0.46
CA SER A 60 4.46 1.87 0.08
C SER A 60 4.36 3.40 0.06
N ALA A 61 4.70 4.06 1.16
CA ALA A 61 4.65 5.51 1.27
C ALA A 61 5.80 6.09 2.10
N ILE A 62 6.23 7.30 1.74
CA ILE A 62 7.28 8.07 2.42
C ILE A 62 6.70 9.34 3.02
N ARG A 63 7.32 9.91 4.05
CA ARG A 63 6.83 11.15 4.66
C ARG A 63 7.21 12.37 3.81
N LYS A 64 6.25 13.26 3.53
CA LYS A 64 6.49 14.56 2.88
C LYS A 64 7.28 15.45 3.84
N GLU A 65 8.30 16.12 3.31
CA GLU A 65 9.13 17.10 4.03
C GLU A 65 8.38 18.41 4.28
#